data_AF-A0A948CUW2-F1
#
_entry.id   AF-A0A948CUW2-F1
#
_cell.length_a   1.000
_cell.length_b   1.000
_cell.length_c   1.000
_cell.angle_alpha   90.00
_cell.angle_beta   90.00
_cell.angle_gamma   90.00
#
_symmetry.space_group_name_H-M   'P 1'
#
loop_
_entity.id
_entity.type
_entity.pdbx_description
1 polymer ?
#
loop_
_entity_poly.entity_id
_entity_poly.type
_entity_poly.pdbx_seq_one_letter_code
_entity_poly.pdbx_strand_id
1 'polypeptide(L)'
;CDIACDLEAPSAEQNIHNISGLVLFFSLFISSLIWFFISKRCLGFKWFGWFSLVCSVVAIALLPLMAAAVESGVGFGLYQRLNYGSQVLWLLVFAMVLLRRNMHR
;
A
#
# COMPACT_ATOMS: atom_id res chain seq x y z
N CYS A 1 7.01 -6.40 -17.08
CA CYS A 1 7.59 -7.44 -16.22
C CYS A 1 8.06 -8.57 -17.09
N ASP A 2 9.12 -9.22 -16.69
CA ASP A 2 9.56 -10.47 -17.31
C ASP A 2 8.45 -11.51 -17.20
N ILE A 3 8.45 -12.50 -18.11
CA ILE A 3 7.50 -13.61 -18.03
C ILE A 3 7.70 -14.29 -16.66
N ALA A 4 6.61 -14.39 -15.91
CA ALA A 4 6.56 -14.95 -14.55
C ALA A 4 7.35 -14.19 -13.45
N CYS A 5 7.89 -12.98 -13.71
CA CYS A 5 8.79 -12.31 -12.77
C CYS A 5 9.92 -13.25 -12.30
N ASP A 6 10.67 -13.83 -13.25
CA ASP A 6 11.81 -14.70 -12.94
C ASP A 6 12.75 -14.02 -11.93
N LEU A 7 12.94 -14.67 -10.79
CA LEU A 7 13.72 -14.17 -9.66
C LEU A 7 15.19 -14.56 -9.74
N GLU A 8 15.55 -15.54 -10.59
CA GLU A 8 16.92 -16.04 -10.68
C GLU A 8 17.81 -15.11 -11.51
N ALA A 9 17.24 -14.44 -12.52
CA ALA A 9 17.96 -13.50 -13.38
C ALA A 9 17.07 -12.34 -13.87
N PRO A 10 16.59 -11.45 -12.98
CA PRO A 10 15.69 -10.36 -13.36
C PRO A 10 16.37 -9.37 -14.32
N SER A 11 15.64 -8.94 -15.35
CA SER A 11 16.08 -7.86 -16.24
C SER A 11 16.30 -6.54 -15.48
N ALA A 12 17.03 -5.60 -16.09
CA ALA A 12 17.24 -4.27 -15.50
C ALA A 12 15.90 -3.54 -15.29
N GLU A 13 14.98 -3.69 -16.25
CA GLU A 13 13.63 -3.17 -16.21
C GLU A 13 12.82 -3.79 -15.06
N GLN A 14 12.96 -5.10 -14.84
CA GLN A 14 12.33 -5.80 -13.72
C GLN A 14 12.87 -5.30 -12.37
N ASN A 15 14.18 -5.07 -12.26
CA ASN A 15 14.78 -4.50 -11.05
C ASN A 15 14.26 -3.09 -10.76
N ILE A 16 14.20 -2.22 -11.77
CA ILE A 16 13.63 -0.86 -11.63
C ILE A 16 12.17 -0.94 -11.21
N HIS A 17 11.38 -1.84 -11.81
CA HIS A 17 9.98 -2.06 -11.45
C HIS A 17 9.85 -2.48 -9.98
N ASN A 18 10.63 -3.46 -9.52
CA ASN A 18 10.60 -3.98 -8.16
C ASN A 18 11.01 -2.92 -7.12
N ILE A 19 12.08 -2.17 -7.39
CA ILE A 19 12.55 -1.08 -6.51
C ILE A 19 11.50 0.03 -6.46
N SER A 20 10.91 0.40 -7.60
CA SER A 20 9.83 1.40 -7.64
C SER A 20 8.62 0.96 -6.83
N GLY A 21 8.24 -0.32 -6.93
CA GLY A 21 7.19 -0.92 -6.11
C GLY A 21 7.50 -0.86 -4.62
N LEU A 22 8.74 -1.16 -4.22
CA LEU A 22 9.20 -1.09 -2.83
C LEU A 22 9.15 0.35 -2.28
N VAL A 23 9.63 1.32 -3.05
CA VAL A 23 9.58 2.75 -2.69
C VAL A 23 8.13 3.22 -2.53
N LEU A 24 7.26 2.86 -3.46
CA LEU A 24 5.82 3.15 -3.39
C LEU A 24 5.20 2.54 -2.13
N PHE A 25 5.48 1.25 -1.87
CA PHE A 25 4.96 0.53 -0.71
C PHE A 25 5.33 1.24 0.59
N PHE A 26 6.62 1.51 0.83
CA PHE A 26 7.04 2.16 2.08
C PHE A 26 6.52 3.59 2.20
N SER A 27 6.48 4.34 1.10
CA SER A 27 5.95 5.71 1.11
C SER A 27 4.50 5.75 1.58
N LEU A 28 3.65 4.90 1.00
CA LEU A 28 2.23 4.84 1.36
C LEU A 28 2.00 4.20 2.72
N PHE A 29 2.71 3.12 3.05
CA PHE A 29 2.60 2.45 4.34
C PHE A 29 2.97 3.37 5.51
N ILE A 30 4.11 4.07 5.42
CA ILE A 30 4.54 4.99 6.47
C ILE A 30 3.54 6.16 6.55
N SER A 31 3.09 6.68 5.41
CA SER A 31 2.09 7.75 5.38
C SER A 31 0.79 7.34 6.07
N SER A 32 0.22 6.18 5.73
CA SER A 32 -1.01 5.70 6.35
C SER A 32 -0.82 5.40 7.85
N LEU A 33 0.35 4.90 8.25
CA LEU A 33 0.67 4.67 9.66
C LEU A 33 0.75 5.99 10.45
N ILE A 34 1.38 7.02 9.91
CA ILE A 34 1.43 8.36 10.55
C ILE A 34 0.01 8.91 10.73
N TRP A 35 -0.86 8.75 9.73
CA TRP A 35 -2.23 9.25 9.77
C TRP A 35 -3.11 8.63 10.85
N PHE A 36 -2.79 7.43 11.34
CA PHE A 36 -3.42 6.89 12.55
C PHE A 36 -3.26 7.82 13.76
N PHE A 37 -2.05 8.36 13.96
CA PHE A 37 -1.75 9.21 15.12
C PHE A 37 -2.24 10.65 14.95
N ILE A 38 -2.17 11.21 13.73
CA ILE A 38 -2.44 12.64 13.51
C ILE A 38 -3.86 12.96 13.03
N SER A 39 -4.67 11.96 12.62
CA SER A 39 -6.02 12.20 12.06
C SER A 39 -6.89 13.08 12.96
N LYS A 40 -6.96 12.80 14.27
CA LYS A 40 -7.79 13.60 15.18
C LYS A 40 -7.33 15.06 15.23
N ARG A 41 -6.01 15.29 15.26
CA ARG A 41 -5.42 16.63 15.37
C ARG A 41 -5.58 17.43 14.08
N CYS A 42 -5.32 16.82 12.93
CA CYS A 42 -5.32 17.50 11.64
C CYS A 42 -6.71 17.58 11.00
N LEU A 43 -7.55 16.54 11.20
CA LEU A 43 -8.87 16.44 10.58
C LEU A 43 -10.04 16.66 11.54
N GLY A 44 -9.82 16.66 12.86
CA GLY A 44 -10.89 16.84 13.85
C GLY A 44 -11.73 15.59 14.10
N PHE A 45 -11.52 14.49 13.36
CA PHE A 45 -12.21 13.22 13.54
C PHE A 45 -11.25 12.03 13.60
N LYS A 46 -11.67 10.97 14.30
CA LYS A 46 -10.86 9.76 14.54
C LYS A 46 -11.04 8.66 13.49
N TRP A 47 -12.16 8.65 12.76
CA TRP A 47 -12.51 7.53 11.88
C TRP A 47 -11.44 7.30 10.79
N PHE A 48 -10.89 8.38 10.23
CA PHE A 48 -9.86 8.27 9.19
C PHE A 48 -8.54 7.73 9.74
N GLY A 49 -8.20 8.02 10.99
CA GLY A 49 -7.06 7.40 11.66
C GLY A 49 -7.21 5.87 11.73
N TRP A 50 -8.38 5.39 12.18
CA TRP A 50 -8.67 3.94 12.23
C TRP A 50 -8.69 3.30 10.84
N PHE A 51 -9.29 3.96 9.85
CA PHE A 51 -9.24 3.51 8.47
C PHE A 51 -7.80 3.41 7.95
N SER A 52 -6.96 4.39 8.27
CA SER A 52 -5.52 4.38 7.92
C SER A 52 -4.80 3.20 8.57
N LEU A 53 -5.08 2.91 9.84
CA LEU A 53 -4.52 1.75 10.53
C LEU A 53 -4.96 0.43 9.88
N VAL A 54 -6.23 0.28 9.51
CA VAL A 54 -6.74 -0.92 8.84
C VAL A 54 -6.00 -1.14 7.51
N CYS A 55 -5.84 -0.10 6.69
CA CYS A 55 -5.06 -0.18 5.45
C CYS A 55 -3.59 -0.58 5.71
N SER A 56 -2.95 0.01 6.74
CA SER A 56 -1.58 -0.35 7.12
C SER A 56 -1.46 -1.80 7.59
N VAL A 57 -2.41 -2.29 8.37
CA VAL A 57 -2.44 -3.69 8.85
C VAL A 57 -2.63 -4.65 7.68
N VAL A 58 -3.54 -4.36 6.74
CA VAL A 58 -3.73 -5.18 5.53
C VAL A 58 -2.44 -5.23 4.71
N ALA A 59 -1.77 -4.09 4.52
CA ALA A 59 -0.50 -4.02 3.78
C ALA A 59 0.59 -4.90 4.42
N ILE A 60 0.71 -4.91 5.76
CA ILE A 60 1.68 -5.77 6.46
C ILE A 60 1.26 -7.24 6.45
N ALA A 61 -0.02 -7.54 6.66
CA ALA A 61 -0.54 -8.91 6.72
C ALA A 61 -0.38 -9.66 5.39
N LEU A 62 -0.34 -8.94 4.26
CA LEU A 62 -0.14 -9.53 2.94
C LEU A 62 1.33 -9.84 2.62
N LEU A 63 2.31 -9.23 3.31
CA LEU A 63 3.74 -9.51 3.09
C LEU A 63 4.12 -11.00 3.31
N PRO A 64 3.75 -11.66 4.42
CA PRO A 64 4.09 -13.07 4.61
C PRO A 64 3.38 -13.97 3.58
N LEU A 65 2.16 -13.61 3.15
CA LEU A 65 1.45 -14.33 2.10
C LEU A 65 2.16 -14.19 0.75
N MET A 66 2.70 -13.01 0.43
CA MET A 66 3.54 -12.80 -0.74
C MET A 66 4.83 -13.64 -0.67
N ALA A 67 5.50 -13.68 0.49
CA ALA A 67 6.71 -14.49 0.67
C ALA A 67 6.43 -15.99 0.43
N ALA A 68 5.38 -16.53 1.06
CA ALA A 68 4.96 -17.92 0.83
C ALA A 68 4.53 -18.19 -0.63
N ALA A 69 3.95 -17.20 -1.30
CA ALA A 69 3.55 -17.29 -2.70
C ALA A 69 4.74 -17.28 -3.67
N VAL A 70 5.88 -16.67 -3.29
CA VAL A 70 7.14 -16.79 -4.02
C VAL A 70 7.65 -18.22 -3.96
N GLU A 71 7.70 -18.83 -2.76
CA GLU A 71 8.19 -20.20 -2.58
C GLU A 71 7.32 -21.24 -3.29
N SER A 72 5.99 -21.05 -3.26
CA SER A 72 5.04 -21.96 -3.89
C SER A 72 4.83 -21.72 -5.39
N GLY A 73 5.33 -20.59 -5.92
CA GLY A 73 5.13 -20.19 -7.33
C GLY A 73 3.68 -19.83 -7.70
N VAL A 74 2.76 -19.76 -6.73
CA VAL A 74 1.32 -19.55 -6.98
C VAL A 74 0.79 -18.37 -6.15
N GLY A 75 0.02 -17.49 -6.79
CA GLY A 75 -0.74 -16.46 -6.08
C GLY A 75 0.04 -15.19 -5.72
N PHE A 76 1.33 -15.08 -6.04
CA PHE A 76 2.15 -13.90 -5.72
C PHE A 76 1.50 -12.61 -6.26
N GLY A 77 1.10 -12.62 -7.53
CA GLY A 77 0.44 -11.48 -8.16
C GLY A 77 -0.91 -11.08 -7.52
N LEU A 78 -1.64 -12.03 -6.92
CA LEU A 78 -2.89 -11.72 -6.21
C LEU A 78 -2.59 -10.96 -4.91
N TYR A 79 -1.71 -11.51 -4.06
CA TYR A 79 -1.35 -10.86 -2.81
C TYR A 79 -0.67 -9.51 -3.04
N GLN A 80 0.14 -9.41 -4.10
CA GLN A 80 0.71 -8.15 -4.55
C GLN A 80 -0.37 -7.11 -4.89
N ARG A 81 -1.37 -7.46 -5.72
CA ARG A 81 -2.46 -6.53 -6.08
C ARG A 81 -3.33 -6.14 -4.89
N LEU A 82 -3.60 -7.08 -3.97
CA LEU A 82 -4.32 -6.76 -2.74
C LEU A 82 -3.53 -5.79 -1.86
N ASN A 83 -2.21 -5.96 -1.79
CA ASN A 83 -1.32 -5.10 -1.02
C ASN A 83 -1.37 -3.66 -1.55
N TYR A 84 -1.03 -3.47 -2.83
CA TYR A 84 -1.10 -2.15 -3.46
C TYR A 84 -2.53 -1.59 -3.49
N GLY A 85 -3.53 -2.44 -3.70
CA GLY A 85 -4.94 -2.04 -3.72
C GLY A 85 -5.38 -1.41 -2.40
N SER A 86 -4.95 -1.96 -1.27
CA SER A 86 -5.23 -1.38 0.06
C SER A 86 -4.63 0.02 0.24
N GLN A 87 -3.42 0.24 -0.30
CA GLN A 87 -2.71 1.51 -0.22
C GLN A 87 -3.31 2.56 -1.17
N VAL A 88 -3.68 2.15 -2.38
CA VAL A 88 -4.37 3.03 -3.34
C VAL A 88 -5.76 3.41 -2.83
N LEU A 89 -6.48 2.46 -2.22
CA LEU A 89 -7.76 2.74 -1.56
C LEU A 89 -7.59 3.77 -0.43
N TRP A 90 -6.52 3.65 0.36
CA TRP A 90 -6.19 4.63 1.38
C TRP A 90 -5.99 6.03 0.78
N LEU A 91 -5.17 6.12 -0.27
CA LEU A 91 -4.87 7.38 -0.96
C LEU A 91 -6.14 8.02 -1.55
N LEU A 92 -7.00 7.22 -2.18
CA LEU A 92 -8.29 7.65 -2.73
C LEU A 92 -9.19 8.26 -1.65
N VAL A 93 -9.37 7.55 -0.53
CA VAL A 93 -10.20 8.02 0.59
C VAL A 93 -9.61 9.28 1.20
N PHE A 94 -8.28 9.36 1.35
CA PHE A 94 -7.62 10.55 1.87
C PHE A 94 -7.83 11.76 0.95
N ALA A 95 -7.68 11.59 -0.36
CA ALA A 95 -7.96 12.64 -1.35
C ALA A 95 -9.42 13.13 -1.27
N MET A 96 -10.38 12.21 -1.18
CA MET A 96 -11.80 12.57 -1.00
C MET A 96 -12.06 13.35 0.30
N VAL A 97 -11.40 12.97 1.40
CA VAL A 97 -11.49 13.69 2.68
C VAL A 97 -10.98 15.12 2.54
N LEU A 98 -9.82 15.32 1.90
CA LEU A 98 -9.25 16.64 1.69
C LEU A 98 -10.11 17.50 0.76
N LEU A 99 -10.60 16.93 -0.35
CA LEU A 99 -11.50 17.64 -1.28
C LEU A 99 -12.78 18.10 -0.59
N ARG A 100 -13.45 17.23 0.17
CA ARG A 100 -14.66 17.60 0.94
C ARG A 100 -14.39 18.72 1.94
N ARG A 101 -13.25 18.69 2.62
CA ARG A 101 -12.87 19.76 3.55
C ARG A 101 -12.63 21.09 2.86
N ASN A 102 -12.01 21.09 1.67
CA ASN A 102 -11.76 22.31 0.91
C ASN A 102 -13.05 22.91 0.35
N MET A 103 -14.07 22.11 0.02
CA MET A 103 -15.38 22.63 -0.43
C MET A 103 -16.20 23.30 0.69
N HIS A 104 -15.90 23.02 1.96
CA HIS A 104 -16.61 23.57 3.12
C HIS A 104 -15.81 24.66 3.86
N ARG A 105 -14.69 25.12 3.30
CA ARG A 105 -13.94 26.30 3.75
C ARG A 105 -14.28 27.48 2.85
#